data_AF-A0A660MAT4-F1
#
_entry.id   AF-A0A660MAT4-F1
#
_cell.length_a   1.000
_cell.length_b   1.000
_cell.length_c   1.000
_cell.angle_alpha   90.00
_cell.angle_beta   90.00
_cell.angle_gamma   90.00
#
_symmetry.space_group_name_H-M   'P 1'
#
loop_
_entity.id
_entity.type
_entity.pdbx_description
1 polymer ?
#
loop_
_entity_poly.entity_id
_entity_poly.type
_entity_poly.pdbx_seq_one_letter_code
_entity_poly.pdbx_strand_id
1 'polypeptide(L)'
;MQNIDNSTKVKIYSVLAIFGILSLVIIGWWIWSDIYCGKLLLSIAPESSNITINGKKIQNGTHTITPGKYKVEVSKDGFESASKEFEIKSGQKTNISLALAQNDPNGTWYNEHEKDDIIRSGAGYAKITETMKRLTEKHPIVKHLPYTNSTKTSLPTGFSITYNLDAKDKTEVKDISVRIFSKCNSSNYDFYKDLATNWLESKEKNIFKKYKVDFIDPTCSLH
;
A
#
# COMPACT_ATOMS: atom_id res chain seq x y z
N MET A 1 -54.71 -36.51 -24.48
CA MET A 1 -54.39 -35.17 -23.97
C MET A 1 -55.54 -34.72 -23.09
N GLN A 2 -55.38 -34.68 -21.76
CA GLN A 2 -56.46 -34.23 -20.87
C GLN A 2 -56.66 -32.72 -21.04
N ASN A 3 -57.88 -32.32 -21.40
CA ASN A 3 -58.27 -30.92 -21.53
C ASN A 3 -58.40 -30.33 -20.12
N ILE A 4 -57.42 -29.53 -19.71
CA ILE A 4 -57.41 -28.88 -18.39
C ILE A 4 -58.64 -27.96 -18.31
N ASP A 5 -59.52 -28.23 -17.35
CA ASP A 5 -60.74 -27.45 -17.12
C ASP A 5 -60.40 -25.97 -16.80
N ASN A 6 -61.33 -25.08 -17.14
CA ASN A 6 -61.17 -23.64 -16.99
C ASN A 6 -60.92 -23.21 -15.53
N SER A 7 -61.51 -23.89 -14.54
CA SER A 7 -61.26 -23.64 -13.12
C SER A 7 -59.82 -23.95 -12.73
N THR A 8 -59.28 -25.07 -13.26
CA THR A 8 -57.89 -25.46 -13.05
C THR A 8 -56.91 -24.50 -13.75
N LYS A 9 -57.23 -24.01 -14.94
CA LYS A 9 -56.45 -22.98 -15.65
C LYS A 9 -56.38 -21.66 -14.85
N VAL A 10 -57.51 -21.19 -14.31
CA VAL A 10 -57.55 -19.97 -13.47
C VAL A 10 -56.67 -20.11 -12.23
N LYS A 11 -56.68 -21.28 -11.57
CA LYS A 11 -55.79 -21.55 -10.43
C LYS A 11 -54.31 -21.50 -10.84
N ILE A 12 -53.94 -22.13 -11.95
CA ILE A 12 -52.54 -22.12 -12.45
C ILE A 12 -52.10 -20.68 -12.78
N TYR A 13 -52.91 -19.90 -13.47
CA TYR A 13 -52.58 -18.50 -13.78
C TYR A 13 -52.48 -17.63 -12.52
N SER A 14 -53.32 -17.87 -11.51
CA SER A 14 -53.22 -17.16 -10.22
C SER A 14 -51.90 -17.45 -9.49
N VAL A 15 -51.45 -18.70 -9.49
CA VAL A 15 -50.17 -19.10 -8.87
C VAL A 15 -48.99 -18.49 -9.64
N LEU A 16 -49.02 -18.52 -10.98
CA LEU A 16 -47.99 -17.90 -11.80
C LEU A 16 -47.93 -16.38 -11.62
N ALA A 17 -49.07 -15.71 -11.47
CA ALA A 17 -49.12 -14.27 -11.18
C ALA A 17 -48.50 -13.95 -9.81
N ILE A 18 -48.79 -14.75 -8.78
CA ILE A 18 -48.21 -14.58 -7.45
C ILE A 18 -46.68 -14.80 -7.49
N PHE A 19 -46.21 -15.83 -8.18
CA PHE A 19 -44.77 -16.05 -8.37
C PHE A 19 -44.10 -14.92 -9.16
N GLY A 20 -44.77 -14.38 -10.18
CA GLY A 20 -44.29 -13.21 -10.92
C GLY A 20 -44.14 -11.97 -10.04
N ILE A 21 -45.14 -11.70 -9.19
CA ILE A 21 -45.10 -10.58 -8.23
C ILE A 21 -44.01 -10.79 -7.17
N LEU A 22 -43.90 -11.99 -6.59
CA LEU A 22 -42.84 -12.32 -5.63
C LEU A 22 -41.45 -12.17 -6.25
N SER A 23 -41.26 -12.63 -7.49
CA SER A 23 -40.01 -12.47 -8.22
C SER A 23 -39.67 -10.98 -8.45
N LEU A 24 -40.64 -10.15 -8.85
CA LEU A 24 -40.43 -8.71 -9.00
C LEU A 24 -40.12 -8.01 -7.68
N VAL A 25 -40.71 -8.43 -6.56
CA VAL A 25 -40.37 -7.90 -5.23
C VAL A 25 -38.96 -8.30 -4.83
N ILE A 26 -38.56 -9.55 -5.06
CA ILE A 26 -37.19 -10.03 -4.76
C ILE A 26 -36.17 -9.30 -5.64
N ILE A 27 -36.43 -9.15 -6.93
CA ILE A 27 -35.57 -8.43 -7.87
C ILE A 27 -35.52 -6.94 -7.52
N GLY A 28 -36.66 -6.33 -7.22
CA GLY A 28 -36.74 -4.95 -6.76
C GLY A 28 -35.95 -4.73 -5.47
N TRP A 29 -36.00 -5.68 -4.54
CA TRP A 29 -35.24 -5.64 -3.29
C TRP A 29 -33.73 -5.83 -3.50
N TRP A 30 -33.33 -6.70 -4.44
CA TRP A 30 -31.94 -6.83 -4.90
C TRP A 30 -31.43 -5.54 -5.54
N ILE A 31 -32.20 -4.92 -6.44
CA ILE A 31 -31.87 -3.67 -7.12
C ILE A 31 -31.83 -2.49 -6.12
N TRP A 32 -32.73 -2.46 -5.14
CA TRP A 32 -32.73 -1.44 -4.09
C TRP A 32 -31.48 -1.51 -3.20
N SER A 33 -30.95 -2.71 -2.95
CA SER A 33 -29.77 -2.88 -2.09
C SER A 33 -28.50 -2.29 -2.71
N ASP A 34 -28.28 -2.49 -4.01
CA ASP A 34 -27.05 -2.08 -4.68
C ASP A 34 -27.04 -0.57 -5.05
N ILE A 35 -28.20 0.03 -5.29
CA ILE A 35 -28.29 1.46 -5.65
C ILE A 35 -28.14 2.38 -4.43
N TYR A 36 -28.48 1.91 -3.22
CA TYR A 36 -28.62 2.75 -2.02
C TYR A 36 -27.53 2.52 -0.98
N CYS A 37 -26.61 1.60 -1.21
CA CYS A 37 -25.44 1.37 -0.35
C CYS A 37 -24.14 1.66 -1.11
N GLY A 38 -23.09 2.07 -0.39
CA GLY A 38 -21.72 2.10 -0.89
C GLY A 38 -20.93 0.91 -0.38
N LYS A 39 -19.82 0.59 -1.05
CA LYS A 39 -18.87 -0.45 -0.60
C LYS A 39 -17.67 0.22 0.06
N LEU A 40 -17.41 -0.07 1.32
CA LEU A 40 -16.22 0.35 2.04
C LEU A 40 -15.20 -0.79 2.08
N LEU A 41 -14.00 -0.57 1.56
CA LEU A 41 -12.86 -1.45 1.78
C LEU A 41 -11.94 -0.81 2.82
N LEU A 42 -11.86 -1.40 4.00
CA LEU A 42 -10.91 -1.05 5.05
C LEU A 42 -9.67 -1.94 4.94
N SER A 43 -8.50 -1.31 4.98
CA SER A 43 -7.19 -1.96 5.04
C SER A 43 -6.38 -1.31 6.17
N ILE A 44 -6.48 -1.87 7.37
CA ILE A 44 -5.86 -1.34 8.59
C ILE A 44 -4.67 -2.20 9.01
N ALA A 45 -3.58 -1.54 9.39
CA ALA A 45 -2.42 -2.14 10.00
C ALA A 45 -2.09 -1.49 11.36
N PRO A 46 -1.84 -2.27 12.43
CA PRO A 46 -1.88 -3.73 12.46
C PRO A 46 -3.27 -4.34 12.25
N GLU A 47 -3.36 -5.53 11.66
CA GLU A 47 -4.64 -6.24 11.43
C GLU A 47 -5.37 -6.51 12.76
N SER A 48 -4.61 -6.70 13.84
CA SER A 48 -5.11 -6.92 15.20
C SER A 48 -5.50 -5.64 15.95
N SER A 49 -5.79 -4.55 15.23
CA SER A 49 -6.24 -3.28 15.82
C SER A 49 -7.73 -3.29 16.16
N ASN A 50 -8.11 -2.53 17.18
CA ASN A 50 -9.50 -2.22 17.47
C ASN A 50 -9.98 -1.09 16.55
N ILE A 51 -10.98 -1.39 15.71
CA ILE A 51 -11.51 -0.46 14.71
C ILE A 51 -12.96 -0.15 15.06
N THR A 52 -13.29 1.14 15.11
CA THR A 52 -14.64 1.62 15.33
C THR A 52 -15.03 2.65 14.26
N ILE A 53 -16.24 2.55 13.73
CA ILE A 53 -16.84 3.58 12.89
C ILE A 53 -18.06 4.14 13.60
N ASN A 54 -18.06 5.44 13.87
CA ASN A 54 -19.11 6.13 14.64
C ASN A 54 -19.45 5.38 15.95
N GLY A 55 -18.44 4.89 16.66
CA GLY A 55 -18.58 4.13 17.91
C GLY A 55 -18.95 2.65 17.77
N LYS A 56 -19.29 2.16 16.56
CA LYS A 56 -19.58 0.73 16.33
C LYS A 56 -18.31 -0.02 15.94
N LYS A 57 -18.00 -1.12 16.64
CA LYS A 57 -16.88 -2.00 16.30
C LYS A 57 -17.09 -2.62 14.93
N ILE A 58 -16.03 -2.59 14.12
CA ILE A 58 -15.98 -3.19 12.78
C ILE A 58 -14.65 -3.93 12.62
N GLN A 59 -14.59 -4.87 11.68
CA GLN A 59 -13.36 -5.58 11.36
C GLN A 59 -12.71 -5.00 10.10
N ASN A 60 -11.42 -5.32 9.93
CA ASN A 60 -10.71 -5.03 8.68
C ASN A 60 -11.38 -5.77 7.50
N GLY A 61 -11.35 -5.21 6.29
CA GLY A 61 -11.94 -5.82 5.10
C GLY A 61 -13.10 -5.06 4.45
N THR A 62 -13.92 -5.75 3.67
CA THR A 62 -14.98 -5.14 2.84
C THR A 62 -16.33 -5.13 3.56
N HIS A 63 -17.00 -3.98 3.55
CA HIS A 63 -18.30 -3.76 4.19
C HIS A 63 -19.25 -3.02 3.26
N THR A 64 -20.53 -3.37 3.32
CA THR A 64 -21.60 -2.62 2.66
C THR A 64 -22.20 -1.66 3.69
N ILE A 65 -22.12 -0.36 3.42
CA ILE A 65 -22.52 0.70 4.36
C ILE A 65 -23.38 1.72 3.63
N THR A 66 -24.38 2.27 4.31
CA THR A 66 -25.23 3.34 3.78
C THR A 66 -24.40 4.58 3.43
N PRO A 67 -24.75 5.34 2.37
CA PRO A 67 -24.09 6.59 2.05
C PRO A 67 -24.18 7.58 3.20
N GLY A 68 -23.15 8.40 3.36
CA GLY A 68 -23.05 9.36 4.45
C GLY A 68 -21.61 9.66 4.84
N LYS A 69 -21.46 10.53 5.84
CA LYS A 69 -20.17 10.89 6.44
C LYS A 69 -19.89 9.99 7.63
N TYR A 70 -18.67 9.49 7.71
CA TYR A 70 -18.22 8.57 8.74
C TYR A 70 -16.87 8.98 9.29
N LYS A 71 -16.63 8.65 10.55
CA LYS A 71 -15.32 8.73 11.18
C LYS A 71 -14.89 7.33 11.58
N VAL A 72 -13.74 6.88 11.07
CA VAL A 72 -13.07 5.68 11.55
C VAL A 72 -12.07 6.08 12.63
N GLU A 73 -12.07 5.32 13.71
CA GLU A 73 -11.15 5.43 14.84
C GLU A 73 -10.49 4.08 15.04
N VAL A 74 -9.17 4.09 15.18
CA VAL A 74 -8.34 2.90 15.21
C VAL A 74 -7.37 3.01 16.36
N SER A 75 -7.31 1.96 17.19
CA SER A 75 -6.44 1.90 18.35
C SER A 75 -5.82 0.51 18.49
N LYS A 76 -4.59 0.48 18.98
CA LYS A 76 -3.94 -0.76 19.38
C LYS A 76 -2.88 -0.50 20.45
N ASP A 77 -2.77 -1.40 21.41
CA ASP A 77 -1.75 -1.33 22.45
C ASP A 77 -0.35 -1.34 21.84
N GLY A 78 0.50 -0.41 22.31
CA GLY A 78 1.85 -0.20 21.76
C GLY A 78 1.89 0.69 20.50
N PHE A 79 0.75 1.19 20.04
CA PHE A 79 0.65 2.07 18.87
C PHE A 79 -0.06 3.38 19.21
N GLU A 80 0.22 4.41 18.43
CA GLU A 80 -0.49 5.69 18.47
C GLU A 80 -1.87 5.50 17.82
N SER A 81 -2.93 5.95 18.51
CA SER A 81 -4.28 5.86 17.97
C SER A 81 -4.48 6.87 16.83
N ALA A 82 -5.25 6.49 15.82
CA ALA A 82 -5.50 7.32 14.65
C ALA A 82 -7.00 7.43 14.35
N SER A 83 -7.39 8.53 13.73
CA SER A 83 -8.75 8.70 13.23
C SER A 83 -8.77 9.36 11.86
N LYS A 84 -9.80 9.05 11.06
CA LYS A 84 -9.97 9.59 9.71
C LYS A 84 -11.45 9.76 9.39
N GLU A 85 -11.80 10.94 8.88
CA GLU A 85 -13.12 11.21 8.33
C GLU A 85 -13.16 10.89 6.83
N PHE A 86 -14.28 10.35 6.37
CA PHE A 86 -14.51 10.02 4.97
C PHE A 86 -16.01 10.02 4.63
N GLU A 87 -16.31 10.13 3.34
CA GLU A 87 -17.67 10.08 2.82
C GLU A 87 -17.85 8.83 1.95
N ILE A 88 -18.96 8.12 2.18
CA ILE A 88 -19.40 7.01 1.34
C ILE A 88 -20.51 7.53 0.43
N LYS A 89 -20.36 7.30 -0.88
CA LYS A 89 -21.36 7.63 -1.89
C LYS A 89 -22.07 6.38 -2.38
N SER A 90 -23.33 6.53 -2.76
CA SER A 90 -24.17 5.44 -3.25
C SER A 90 -23.59 4.79 -4.50
N GLY A 91 -23.58 3.46 -4.54
CA GLY A 91 -23.05 2.68 -5.67
C GLY A 91 -21.53 2.82 -5.89
N GLN A 92 -20.81 3.57 -5.06
CA GLN A 92 -19.36 3.76 -5.19
C GLN A 92 -18.60 2.91 -4.18
N LYS A 93 -17.37 2.55 -4.59
CA LYS A 93 -16.40 1.90 -3.70
C LYS A 93 -15.50 2.96 -3.08
N THR A 94 -15.49 3.05 -1.75
CA THR A 94 -14.60 3.88 -0.96
C THR A 94 -13.51 2.99 -0.36
N ASN A 95 -12.24 3.29 -0.62
CA ASN A 95 -11.10 2.54 -0.06
C ASN A 95 -10.43 3.38 1.03
N ILE A 96 -10.30 2.83 2.23
CA ILE A 96 -9.64 3.45 3.37
C ILE A 96 -8.51 2.54 3.83
N SER A 97 -7.28 2.95 3.54
CA SER A 97 -6.08 2.31 4.07
C SER A 97 -5.49 3.18 5.17
N LEU A 98 -5.16 2.59 6.32
CA LEU A 98 -4.60 3.30 7.47
C LEU A 98 -3.62 2.41 8.23
N ALA A 99 -2.47 2.96 8.62
CA ALA A 99 -1.48 2.26 9.43
C ALA A 99 -1.11 3.09 10.65
N LEU A 100 -1.02 2.44 11.81
CA LEU A 100 -0.70 3.11 13.08
C LEU A 100 0.82 3.24 13.27
N ALA A 101 1.25 4.34 13.88
CA ALA A 101 2.65 4.49 14.30
C ALA A 101 2.91 3.68 15.57
N GLN A 102 4.07 3.03 15.66
CA GLN A 102 4.48 2.40 16.92
C GLN A 102 4.91 3.49 17.92
N ASN A 103 4.52 3.33 19.19
CA ASN A 103 4.97 4.24 20.25
C ASN A 103 6.46 4.01 20.58
N ASP A 104 6.95 2.78 20.37
CA ASP A 104 8.36 2.45 20.48
C ASP A 104 9.10 2.83 19.18
N PRO A 105 10.04 3.79 19.21
CA PRO A 105 10.82 4.17 18.04
C PRO A 105 11.73 3.05 17.50
N ASN A 106 12.01 2.02 18.29
CA ASN A 106 12.76 0.82 17.88
C ASN A 106 11.85 -0.39 17.62
N GLY A 107 10.54 -0.19 17.55
CA GLY A 107 9.57 -1.27 17.36
C GLY A 107 9.79 -2.03 16.04
N THR A 108 9.67 -3.36 16.11
CA THR A 108 9.91 -4.27 14.97
C THR A 108 8.65 -4.88 14.38
N TRP A 109 7.45 -4.48 14.85
CA TRP A 109 6.17 -5.13 14.50
C TRP A 109 6.01 -5.32 13.00
N TYR A 110 6.24 -4.26 12.23
CA TYR A 110 6.08 -4.30 10.78
C TYR A 110 7.15 -5.16 10.09
N ASN A 111 8.35 -5.28 10.65
CA ASN A 111 9.36 -6.20 10.10
C ASN A 111 8.97 -7.67 10.28
N GLU A 112 8.21 -7.96 11.33
CA GLU A 112 7.80 -9.31 11.71
C GLU A 112 6.42 -9.70 11.14
N HIS A 113 5.63 -8.72 10.66
CA HIS A 113 4.26 -8.91 10.16
C HIS A 113 4.14 -8.42 8.72
N GLU A 114 4.58 -9.24 7.76
CA GLU A 114 4.65 -8.92 6.33
C GLU A 114 3.34 -8.33 5.76
N LYS A 115 2.17 -8.88 6.14
CA LYS A 115 0.86 -8.35 5.69
C LYS A 115 0.60 -6.93 6.19
N ASP A 116 0.93 -6.67 7.45
CA ASP A 116 0.80 -5.34 8.05
C ASP A 116 1.82 -4.38 7.44
N ASP A 117 3.01 -4.86 7.08
CA ASP A 117 4.02 -4.06 6.39
C ASP A 117 3.59 -3.65 4.98
N ILE A 118 2.96 -4.58 4.24
CA ILE A 118 2.39 -4.30 2.93
C ILE A 118 1.29 -3.24 3.04
N ILE A 119 0.42 -3.34 4.05
CA ILE A 119 -0.64 -2.34 4.29
C ILE A 119 -0.05 -1.02 4.79
N ARG A 120 0.98 -1.02 5.64
CA ARG A 120 1.68 0.20 6.08
C ARG A 120 2.32 0.93 4.90
N SER A 121 3.00 0.16 4.05
CA SER A 121 3.54 0.63 2.79
C SER A 121 2.40 1.16 1.90
N GLY A 122 1.26 0.45 1.82
CA GLY A 122 0.02 0.74 1.06
C GLY A 122 -0.85 1.93 1.52
N ALA A 123 -1.02 2.13 2.82
CA ALA A 123 -1.70 3.27 3.43
C ALA A 123 -0.81 4.52 3.35
N GLY A 124 0.50 4.31 3.47
CA GLY A 124 1.52 5.26 3.05
C GLY A 124 1.41 5.58 1.55
N TYR A 125 1.13 4.61 0.67
CA TYR A 125 1.13 4.76 -0.80
C TYR A 125 0.29 5.92 -1.32
N ALA A 126 -0.79 6.40 -0.68
CA ALA A 126 -1.49 7.58 -1.21
C ALA A 126 -0.65 8.88 -1.05
N LYS A 127 -0.11 9.12 0.14
CA LYS A 127 0.78 10.27 0.43
C LYS A 127 2.18 10.05 -0.14
N ILE A 128 2.67 8.82 -0.10
CA ILE A 128 3.90 8.35 -0.74
C ILE A 128 3.77 8.44 -2.26
N THR A 129 2.63 8.25 -2.91
CA THR A 129 2.54 8.41 -4.38
C THR A 129 2.72 9.87 -4.77
N GLU A 130 2.15 10.82 -4.00
CA GLU A 130 2.37 12.25 -4.26
C GLU A 130 3.78 12.69 -3.86
N THR A 131 4.26 12.31 -2.67
CA THR A 131 5.63 12.58 -2.21
C THR A 131 6.66 11.91 -3.12
N MET A 132 6.45 10.67 -3.56
CA MET A 132 7.31 9.95 -4.52
C MET A 132 7.21 10.54 -5.90
N LYS A 133 6.03 10.99 -6.35
CA LYS A 133 5.89 11.74 -7.61
C LYS A 133 6.73 13.01 -7.56
N ARG A 134 6.60 13.81 -6.49
CA ARG A 134 7.39 15.03 -6.29
C ARG A 134 8.88 14.76 -6.14
N LEU A 135 9.26 13.76 -5.36
CA LEU A 135 10.65 13.29 -5.22
C LEU A 135 11.23 12.86 -6.56
N THR A 136 10.47 12.11 -7.35
CA THR A 136 10.87 11.58 -8.67
C THR A 136 10.92 12.67 -9.75
N GLU A 137 10.06 13.68 -9.66
CA GLU A 137 10.09 14.87 -10.52
C GLU A 137 11.30 15.75 -10.19
N LYS A 138 11.58 15.96 -8.90
CA LYS A 138 12.72 16.75 -8.40
C LYS A 138 14.06 16.04 -8.60
N HIS A 139 14.08 14.72 -8.41
CA HIS A 139 15.26 13.87 -8.45
C HIS A 139 15.04 12.66 -9.38
N PRO A 140 15.23 12.81 -10.71
CA PRO A 140 14.97 11.75 -11.68
C PRO A 140 15.77 10.46 -11.44
N ILE A 141 16.98 10.56 -10.89
CA ILE A 141 17.85 9.43 -10.53
C ILE A 141 17.16 8.41 -9.61
N VAL A 142 16.20 8.85 -8.78
CA VAL A 142 15.45 7.98 -7.86
C VAL A 142 14.68 6.88 -8.61
N LYS A 143 14.29 7.10 -9.88
CA LYS A 143 13.63 6.05 -10.70
C LYS A 143 14.49 4.81 -10.92
N HIS A 144 15.79 4.96 -10.80
CA HIS A 144 16.76 3.90 -11.07
C HIS A 144 17.37 3.33 -9.78
N LEU A 145 16.99 3.86 -8.62
CA LEU A 145 17.50 3.46 -7.32
C LEU A 145 16.39 2.87 -6.43
N PRO A 146 16.70 1.89 -5.57
CA PRO A 146 18.02 1.30 -5.38
C PRO A 146 18.43 0.38 -6.54
N TYR A 147 19.74 0.30 -6.79
CA TYR A 147 20.34 -0.59 -7.80
C TYR A 147 21.39 -1.48 -7.13
N THR A 148 21.45 -2.75 -7.53
CA THR A 148 22.47 -3.68 -7.03
C THR A 148 23.04 -4.48 -8.18
N ASN A 149 24.36 -4.51 -8.27
CA ASN A 149 25.13 -5.35 -9.16
C ASN A 149 26.13 -6.12 -8.32
N SER A 150 25.69 -7.25 -7.76
CA SER A 150 26.52 -8.11 -6.94
C SER A 150 26.28 -9.58 -7.21
N THR A 151 27.26 -10.41 -6.90
CA THR A 151 27.12 -11.86 -6.91
C THR A 151 26.15 -12.30 -5.81
N LYS A 152 25.37 -13.35 -6.09
CA LYS A 152 24.39 -13.95 -5.16
C LYS A 152 25.01 -15.11 -4.39
N THR A 153 26.13 -14.85 -3.71
CA THR A 153 26.87 -15.85 -2.92
C THR A 153 26.93 -15.43 -1.45
N SER A 154 27.35 -16.34 -0.58
CA SER A 154 27.53 -16.06 0.85
C SER A 154 28.58 -14.95 1.14
N LEU A 155 29.45 -14.67 0.18
CA LEU A 155 30.41 -13.57 0.19
C LEU A 155 30.21 -12.73 -1.09
N PRO A 156 29.25 -11.81 -1.10
CA PRO A 156 28.90 -11.07 -2.30
C PRO A 156 30.08 -10.19 -2.74
N THR A 157 30.31 -10.16 -4.04
CA THR A 157 31.24 -9.24 -4.71
C THR A 157 30.47 -8.34 -5.67
N GLY A 158 30.78 -7.04 -5.68
CA GLY A 158 30.08 -6.07 -6.53
C GLY A 158 29.81 -4.74 -5.85
N PHE A 159 28.69 -4.11 -6.18
CA PHE A 159 28.26 -2.87 -5.53
C PHE A 159 26.74 -2.76 -5.44
N SER A 160 26.27 -1.93 -4.52
CA SER A 160 24.88 -1.48 -4.43
C SER A 160 24.85 0.04 -4.29
N ILE A 161 23.78 0.63 -4.82
CA ILE A 161 23.55 2.06 -4.79
C ILE A 161 22.16 2.29 -4.22
N THR A 162 22.10 3.08 -3.17
CA THR A 162 20.87 3.48 -2.50
C THR A 162 20.88 5.00 -2.32
N TYR A 163 19.78 5.54 -1.82
CA TYR A 163 19.70 6.95 -1.46
C TYR A 163 19.08 7.09 -0.08
N ASN A 164 19.46 8.17 0.60
CA ASN A 164 18.90 8.57 1.87
C ASN A 164 18.09 9.84 1.66
N LEU A 165 16.90 9.89 2.25
CA LEU A 165 16.05 11.08 2.22
C LEU A 165 16.41 12.04 3.34
N ASP A 166 16.14 13.32 3.14
CA ASP A 166 16.25 14.29 4.22
C ASP A 166 15.30 13.93 5.38
N ALA A 167 15.73 14.23 6.61
CA ALA A 167 14.97 13.91 7.80
C ALA A 167 13.69 14.75 7.90
N LYS A 168 13.76 16.02 7.46
CA LYS A 168 12.69 17.02 7.54
C LYS A 168 11.85 17.08 6.26
N ASP A 169 12.47 16.94 5.09
CA ASP A 169 11.79 16.93 3.79
C ASP A 169 11.93 15.58 3.06
N LYS A 170 10.86 14.78 3.07
CA LYS A 170 10.84 13.47 2.38
C LYS A 170 10.77 13.56 0.85
N THR A 171 10.70 14.77 0.28
CA THR A 171 10.81 15.00 -1.17
C THR A 171 12.24 15.37 -1.61
N GLU A 172 13.19 15.45 -0.69
CA GLU A 172 14.59 15.80 -0.95
C GLU A 172 15.50 14.58 -0.72
N VAL A 173 16.44 14.37 -1.64
CA VAL A 173 17.53 13.41 -1.46
C VAL A 173 18.65 14.07 -0.65
N LYS A 174 18.93 13.53 0.53
CA LYS A 174 20.03 13.98 1.38
C LYS A 174 21.38 13.59 0.79
N ASP A 175 21.53 12.30 0.45
CA ASP A 175 22.76 11.75 -0.11
C ASP A 175 22.48 10.44 -0.86
N ILE A 176 23.39 10.09 -1.77
CA ILE A 176 23.42 8.80 -2.47
C ILE A 176 24.53 7.97 -1.84
N SER A 177 24.19 6.76 -1.42
CA SER A 177 25.12 5.83 -0.80
C SER A 177 25.52 4.74 -1.79
N VAL A 178 26.81 4.61 -2.06
CA VAL A 178 27.38 3.55 -2.89
C VAL A 178 28.14 2.59 -1.99
N ARG A 179 27.61 1.39 -1.78
CA ARG A 179 28.29 0.35 -1.01
C ARG A 179 29.03 -0.60 -1.95
N ILE A 180 30.33 -0.77 -1.72
CA ILE A 180 31.17 -1.69 -2.49
C ILE A 180 31.35 -2.98 -1.69
N PHE A 181 31.00 -4.11 -2.28
CA PHE A 181 31.20 -5.43 -1.71
C PHE A 181 32.51 -6.00 -2.24
N SER A 182 33.64 -5.56 -1.69
CA SER A 182 34.96 -6.12 -2.00
C SER A 182 35.93 -5.78 -0.88
N LYS A 183 37.11 -6.41 -0.87
CA LYS A 183 38.16 -6.11 0.09
C LYS A 183 38.72 -4.70 -0.13
N CYS A 184 38.79 -3.90 0.94
CA CYS A 184 39.40 -2.57 0.97
C CYS A 184 40.83 -2.59 0.35
N ASN A 185 41.17 -1.57 -0.43
CA ASN A 185 42.46 -1.43 -1.14
C ASN A 185 42.84 -2.59 -2.08
N SER A 186 41.85 -3.29 -2.64
CA SER A 186 42.08 -4.28 -3.71
C SER A 186 41.80 -3.69 -5.09
N SER A 187 42.41 -4.23 -6.14
CA SER A 187 42.08 -3.87 -7.53
C SER A 187 40.59 -4.06 -7.85
N ASN A 188 39.94 -5.01 -7.18
CA ASN A 188 38.50 -5.25 -7.31
C ASN A 188 37.66 -4.10 -6.72
N TYR A 189 38.15 -3.43 -5.67
CA TYR A 189 37.46 -2.28 -5.09
C TYR A 189 37.39 -1.13 -6.08
N ASP A 190 38.54 -0.75 -6.66
CA ASP A 190 38.58 0.34 -7.66
C ASP A 190 37.76 -0.03 -8.89
N PHE A 191 37.82 -1.28 -9.35
CA PHE A 191 36.98 -1.77 -10.45
C PHE A 191 35.48 -1.58 -10.17
N TYR A 192 34.98 -2.00 -9.01
CA TYR A 192 33.55 -1.85 -8.67
C TYR A 192 33.17 -0.40 -8.38
N LYS A 193 34.09 0.40 -7.85
CA LYS A 193 33.92 1.84 -7.67
C LYS A 193 33.75 2.55 -9.01
N ASP A 194 34.59 2.24 -9.98
CA ASP A 194 34.52 2.78 -11.34
C ASP A 194 33.24 2.35 -12.04
N LEU A 195 32.85 1.07 -11.90
CA LEU A 195 31.58 0.58 -12.44
C LEU A 195 30.36 1.30 -11.83
N ALA A 196 30.35 1.51 -10.51
CA ALA A 196 29.27 2.25 -9.84
C ALA A 196 29.22 3.71 -10.30
N THR A 197 30.38 4.35 -10.45
CA THR A 197 30.54 5.73 -10.94
C THR A 197 30.00 5.85 -12.36
N ASN A 198 30.47 4.99 -13.28
CA ASN A 198 30.02 4.97 -14.66
C ASN A 198 28.52 4.70 -14.78
N TRP A 199 27.98 3.81 -13.96
CA TRP A 199 26.54 3.55 -13.93
C TRP A 199 25.76 4.80 -13.50
N LEU A 200 26.19 5.51 -12.45
CA LEU A 200 25.53 6.73 -11.98
C LEU A 200 25.52 7.83 -13.04
N GLU A 201 26.65 8.06 -13.69
CA GLU A 201 26.77 9.06 -14.76
C GLU A 201 25.94 8.70 -15.99
N SER A 202 25.77 7.40 -16.26
CA SER A 202 24.89 6.93 -17.35
C SER A 202 23.41 7.24 -17.11
N LYS A 203 22.99 7.40 -15.83
CA LYS A 203 21.60 7.69 -15.47
C LYS A 203 21.34 9.17 -15.28
N GLU A 204 22.30 9.91 -14.75
CA GLU A 204 22.13 11.34 -14.45
C GLU A 204 23.44 12.10 -14.72
N LYS A 205 23.42 13.02 -15.69
CA LYS A 205 24.59 13.85 -16.00
C LYS A 205 24.95 14.75 -14.81
N ASN A 206 26.26 14.87 -14.54
CA ASN A 206 26.83 15.66 -13.45
C ASN A 206 26.33 15.26 -12.06
N ILE A 207 26.03 13.97 -11.85
CA ILE A 207 25.48 13.45 -10.58
C ILE A 207 26.29 13.86 -9.35
N PHE A 208 27.63 13.80 -9.43
CA PHE A 208 28.52 14.17 -8.32
C PHE A 208 28.55 15.67 -7.98
N LYS A 209 28.03 16.53 -8.86
CA LYS A 209 27.84 17.97 -8.57
C LYS A 209 26.47 18.25 -7.97
N LYS A 210 25.48 17.41 -8.29
CA LYS A 210 24.09 17.56 -7.88
C LYS A 210 23.81 16.91 -6.52
N TYR A 211 24.48 15.80 -6.24
CA TYR A 211 24.26 15.00 -5.04
C TYR A 211 25.56 14.77 -4.30
N LYS A 212 25.48 14.74 -2.98
CA LYS A 212 26.52 14.17 -2.14
C LYS A 212 26.51 12.65 -2.34
N VAL A 213 27.59 12.09 -2.87
CA VAL A 213 27.73 10.64 -3.07
C VAL A 213 28.76 10.10 -2.11
N ASP A 214 28.32 9.25 -1.19
CA ASP A 214 29.17 8.64 -0.17
C ASP A 214 29.50 7.19 -0.58
N PHE A 215 30.78 6.89 -0.73
CA PHE A 215 31.25 5.53 -0.96
C PHE A 215 31.47 4.84 0.39
N ILE A 216 30.67 3.83 0.67
CA ILE A 216 30.68 3.06 1.90
C ILE A 216 31.52 1.81 1.69
N ASP A 217 32.53 1.66 2.53
CA ASP A 217 33.35 0.46 2.60
C ASP A 217 32.97 -0.38 3.84
N PRO A 218 32.24 -1.49 3.66
CA PRO A 218 31.86 -2.38 4.76
C PRO A 218 33.02 -3.25 5.27
N THR A 219 34.14 -3.33 4.54
CA THR A 219 35.32 -4.14 4.93
C THR A 219 36.39 -3.34 5.66
N CYS A 220 36.38 -2.01 5.53
CA CYS A 220 37.30 -1.12 6.24
C CYS A 220 36.84 -0.75 7.67
N SER A 221 35.69 -1.27 8.14
CA SER A 221 35.15 -1.04 9.50
C SER A 221 35.53 -2.13 10.52
N LEU A 222 36.37 -3.10 10.15
CA LEU A 222 36.76 -4.26 10.97
C LEU A 222 38.20 -4.17 11.51
N HIS A 223 38.79 -2.98 11.59
CA HIS A 223 40.07 -2.73 12.26
C HIS A 223 39.93 -1.81 13.45
#